data_AF-A0A1Y0GZK8-F1
#
_entry.id   AF-A0A1Y0GZK8-F1
#
_cell.length_a   1.000
_cell.length_b   1.000
_cell.length_c   1.000
_cell.angle_alpha   90.00
_cell.angle_beta   90.00
_cell.angle_gamma   90.00
#
_symmetry.space_group_name_H-M   'P 1'
#
loop_
_entity.id
_entity.type
_entity.pdbx_description
1 polymer ?
#
loop_
_entity_poly.entity_id
_entity_poly.type
_entity_poly.pdbx_seq_one_letter_code
_entity_poly.pdbx_strand_id
1 'polypeptide(L)'
;MERRSSMEQFDSVIKDVIHLVRFGAEGRSRDVKALARKMAQQYRKTVPELSAALASIVVSEGSLRSAKRPLPVDADSRLALARIVDAALAEKPVLPATLEQQLRQLVAEHLDSSALKLAGLSPSKSALLIGPPGVGKTMAAQWIARELRRPLVVLDLSSSISSFLGKTGQNVRQLFDFCKEFDCILLLDEVDAIAKKRADETDLGELKRLVNVLLQELDEWPEGSLVLAATNHPDILDPAIWRRFDLTFNLPLPGLAERTEVLRRMPCLTSESMLLMLADISDGMNHAEIVSRVNAGRRSAVMNKSDEQEGVIEAFAERLRLLPMARRHDISEKLISSGVSQRRASELTGTSRNTLRKHAKKEVSA
;
A
#
# COMPACT_ATOMS: atom_id res chain seq x y z
N MET A 1 51.41 27.86 15.86
CA MET A 1 50.25 28.65 15.38
C MET A 1 49.00 27.78 15.24
N GLU A 2 49.12 26.53 14.79
CA GLU A 2 48.01 25.57 14.62
C GLU A 2 47.24 25.22 15.92
N ARG A 3 47.92 25.03 17.07
CA ARG A 3 47.24 24.71 18.35
C ARG A 3 46.29 25.80 18.87
N ARG A 4 46.51 27.08 18.53
CA ARG A 4 45.59 28.17 18.90
C ARG A 4 44.32 28.15 18.05
N SER A 5 44.44 27.82 16.76
CA SER A 5 43.30 27.76 15.84
C SER A 5 42.35 26.60 16.16
N SER A 6 42.86 25.44 16.57
CA SER A 6 42.01 24.30 16.98
C SER A 6 41.24 24.58 18.28
N MET A 7 41.80 25.37 19.19
CA MET A 7 41.15 25.70 20.48
C MET A 7 40.04 26.73 20.30
N GLU A 8 40.23 27.73 19.44
CA GLU A 8 39.19 28.70 19.06
C GLU A 8 38.02 28.04 18.32
N GLN A 9 38.30 27.03 17.48
CA GLN A 9 37.26 26.26 16.79
C GLN A 9 36.42 25.41 17.76
N PHE A 10 37.05 24.84 18.79
CA PHE A 10 36.35 24.06 19.81
C PHE A 10 35.41 24.94 20.65
N ASP A 11 35.84 26.15 21.02
CA ASP A 11 35.01 27.12 21.72
C ASP A 11 33.80 27.58 20.88
N SER A 12 33.96 27.68 19.55
CA SER A 12 32.85 27.98 18.63
C SER A 12 31.79 26.88 18.63
N VAL A 13 32.22 25.61 18.59
CA VAL A 13 31.30 24.46 18.63
C VAL A 13 30.52 24.42 19.93
N ILE A 14 31.19 24.63 21.08
CA ILE A 14 30.54 24.66 22.40
C ILE A 14 29.46 25.73 22.45
N LYS A 15 29.76 26.95 21.98
CA LYS A 15 28.78 28.06 21.97
C LYS A 15 27.56 27.73 21.12
N ASP A 16 27.77 27.18 19.92
CA ASP A 16 26.67 26.81 19.03
C ASP A 16 25.81 25.67 19.61
N VAL A 17 26.41 24.67 20.29
CA VAL A 17 25.67 23.60 20.97
C VAL A 17 24.83 24.17 22.13
N ILE A 18 25.38 25.08 22.94
CA ILE A 18 24.65 25.74 24.02
C ILE A 18 23.44 26.51 23.47
N HIS A 19 23.62 27.23 22.36
CA HIS A 19 22.53 27.94 21.70
C HIS A 19 21.47 26.99 21.14
N LEU A 20 21.88 25.84 20.60
CA LEU A 20 20.97 24.82 20.08
C LEU A 20 20.11 24.21 21.20
N VAL A 21 20.71 23.88 22.35
CA VAL A 21 19.98 23.39 23.54
C VAL A 21 19.05 24.47 24.09
N ARG A 22 19.48 25.73 24.14
CA ARG A 22 18.65 26.86 24.61
C ARG A 22 17.45 27.09 23.70
N PHE A 23 17.64 27.14 22.38
CA PHE A 23 16.53 27.26 21.44
C PHE A 23 15.58 26.05 21.51
N GLY A 24 16.11 24.86 21.81
CA GLY A 24 15.30 23.66 22.07
C GLY A 24 14.43 23.81 23.32
N ALA A 25 15.01 24.23 24.44
CA ALA A 25 14.31 24.45 25.71
C ALA A 25 13.23 25.55 25.62
N GLU A 26 13.47 26.58 24.80
CA GLU A 26 12.52 27.66 24.53
C GLU A 26 11.43 27.29 23.50
N GLY A 27 11.45 26.08 22.94
CA GLY A 27 10.49 25.64 21.91
C GLY A 27 10.67 26.33 20.54
N ARG A 28 11.79 27.02 20.32
CA ARG A 28 12.10 27.80 19.10
C ARG A 28 12.63 26.91 17.98
N SER A 29 11.77 26.00 17.52
CA SER A 29 12.09 24.99 16.51
C SER A 29 12.60 25.53 15.16
N ARG A 30 12.30 26.79 14.80
CA ARG A 30 12.85 27.42 13.59
C ARG A 30 14.33 27.76 13.75
N ASP A 31 14.71 28.28 14.91
CA ASP A 31 16.06 28.74 15.21
C ASP A 31 17.00 27.57 15.48
N VAL A 32 16.51 26.53 16.18
CA VAL A 32 17.22 25.23 16.32
C VAL A 32 17.64 24.70 14.94
N LYS A 33 16.71 24.69 13.98
CA LYS A 33 16.95 24.13 12.64
C LYS A 33 17.85 25.01 11.78
N ALA A 34 17.72 26.34 11.87
CA ALA A 34 18.61 27.26 11.18
C ALA A 34 20.06 27.11 11.68
N LEU A 35 20.23 27.01 13.00
CA LEU A 35 21.54 26.81 13.62
C LEU A 35 22.12 25.44 13.29
N ALA A 36 21.33 24.36 13.38
CA ALA A 36 21.77 23.01 13.02
C ALA A 36 22.25 22.90 11.55
N ARG A 37 21.56 23.56 10.60
CA ARG A 37 22.01 23.63 9.18
C ARG A 37 23.32 24.38 9.04
N LYS A 38 23.42 25.53 9.71
CA LYS A 38 24.63 26.35 9.70
C LYS A 38 25.82 25.56 10.26
N MET A 39 25.64 24.88 11.38
CA MET A 39 26.65 24.00 11.99
C MET A 39 27.04 22.85 11.05
N ALA A 40 26.07 22.18 10.41
CA ALA A 40 26.33 21.08 9.48
C ALA A 40 27.22 21.52 8.29
N GLN A 41 27.00 22.73 7.76
CA GLN A 41 27.83 23.30 6.69
C GLN A 41 29.19 23.80 7.19
N GLN A 42 29.21 24.53 8.30
CA GLN A 42 30.39 25.19 8.86
C GLN A 42 31.44 24.17 9.33
N TYR A 43 31.01 23.07 9.93
CA TYR A 43 31.91 22.07 10.54
C TYR A 43 32.21 20.87 9.63
N ARG A 44 31.81 20.90 8.36
CA ARG A 44 31.95 19.78 7.42
C ARG A 44 33.39 19.30 7.23
N LYS A 45 34.36 20.21 7.33
CA LYS A 45 35.79 19.89 7.20
C LYS A 45 36.49 19.60 8.53
N THR A 46 35.92 20.06 9.65
CA THR A 46 36.57 20.02 10.96
C THR A 46 36.07 18.87 11.82
N VAL A 47 34.75 18.61 11.82
CA VAL A 47 34.12 17.50 12.55
C VAL A 47 33.08 16.82 11.64
N PRO A 48 33.52 15.98 10.69
CA PRO A 48 32.64 15.39 9.67
C PRO A 48 31.49 14.55 10.25
N GLU A 49 31.73 13.87 11.37
CA GLU A 49 30.75 13.01 12.04
C GLU A 49 29.56 13.82 12.61
N LEU A 50 29.85 14.94 13.28
CA LEU A 50 28.84 15.88 13.78
C LEU A 50 28.05 16.50 12.62
N SER A 51 28.75 16.92 11.55
CA SER A 51 28.10 17.48 10.36
C SER A 51 27.19 16.47 9.67
N ALA A 52 27.59 15.21 9.55
CA ALA A 52 26.78 14.15 8.98
C ALA A 52 25.54 13.85 9.84
N ALA A 53 25.69 13.80 11.17
CA ALA A 53 24.58 13.60 12.09
C ALA A 53 23.58 14.77 12.08
N LEU A 54 24.06 16.02 12.07
CA LEU A 54 23.19 17.19 11.99
C LEU A 54 22.49 17.30 10.63
N ALA A 55 23.19 16.97 9.53
CA ALA A 55 22.60 16.96 8.20
C ALA A 55 21.51 15.90 8.07
N SER A 56 21.73 14.68 8.57
CA SER A 56 20.73 13.60 8.50
C SER A 56 19.47 13.93 9.30
N ILE A 57 19.60 14.51 10.49
CA ILE A 57 18.46 14.93 11.33
C ILE A 57 17.65 16.02 10.63
N VAL A 58 18.33 17.05 10.10
CA VAL A 58 17.64 18.18 9.45
C VAL A 58 17.03 17.80 8.10
N VAL A 59 17.63 16.86 7.36
CA VAL A 59 17.08 16.31 6.11
C VAL A 59 15.89 15.39 6.41
N SER A 60 15.95 14.57 7.46
CA SER A 60 14.83 13.71 7.85
C SER A 60 13.57 14.52 8.21
N GLU A 61 13.73 15.72 8.79
CA GLU A 61 12.61 16.62 9.06
C GLU A 61 12.23 17.54 7.88
N GLY A 62 13.00 17.56 6.79
CA GLY A 62 12.56 18.13 5.52
C GLY A 62 11.28 17.44 5.02
N SER A 63 11.20 16.12 5.25
CA SER A 63 10.02 15.28 4.99
C SER A 63 8.85 15.55 5.96
N LEU A 64 9.11 16.12 7.15
CA LEU A 64 8.07 16.47 8.13
C LEU A 64 7.60 17.92 8.01
N ARG A 65 8.36 18.80 7.33
CA ARG A 65 7.95 20.20 7.07
C ARG A 65 7.02 20.35 5.88
N SER A 66 6.92 19.32 5.06
CA SER A 66 5.88 19.23 4.04
C SER A 66 4.49 19.04 4.70
N ALA A 67 4.41 18.48 5.92
CA ALA A 67 3.18 18.23 6.68
C ALA A 67 2.45 19.49 7.23
N LYS A 68 2.75 20.70 6.73
CA LYS A 68 2.02 21.93 7.09
C LYS A 68 1.52 22.75 5.91
N ARG A 69 1.65 22.25 4.68
CA ARG A 69 0.87 22.82 3.58
C ARG A 69 -0.49 22.11 3.61
N PRO A 70 -1.59 22.80 3.95
CA PRO A 70 -2.89 22.17 3.99
C PRO A 70 -3.17 21.61 2.60
N LEU A 71 -3.74 20.40 2.56
CA LEU A 71 -4.22 19.84 1.30
C LEU A 71 -5.12 20.87 0.61
N PRO A 72 -5.03 21.00 -0.72
CA PRO A 72 -6.01 21.77 -1.47
C PRO A 72 -7.42 21.31 -1.08
N VAL A 73 -8.25 22.29 -0.74
CA VAL A 73 -9.65 22.08 -0.40
C VAL A 73 -10.51 22.62 -1.53
N ASP A 74 -11.67 22.02 -1.73
CA ASP A 74 -12.67 22.57 -2.61
C ASP A 74 -13.14 23.94 -2.09
N ALA A 75 -13.25 24.93 -2.98
CA ALA A 75 -13.51 26.31 -2.60
C ALA A 75 -14.91 26.51 -1.97
N ASP A 76 -15.89 25.69 -2.36
CA ASP A 76 -17.29 25.84 -1.94
C ASP A 76 -17.58 25.02 -0.67
N SER A 77 -17.18 23.74 -0.66
CA SER A 77 -17.43 22.82 0.44
C SER A 77 -16.37 22.84 1.55
N ARG A 78 -15.18 23.41 1.27
CA ARG A 78 -13.98 23.35 2.14
C ARG A 78 -13.52 21.94 2.50
N LEU A 79 -14.00 20.93 1.78
CA LEU A 79 -13.57 19.54 1.95
C LEU A 79 -12.22 19.34 1.26
N ALA A 80 -11.35 18.54 1.87
CA ALA A 80 -10.07 18.19 1.27
C ALA A 80 -10.27 17.39 -0.02
N LEU A 81 -9.54 17.76 -1.08
CA LEU A 81 -9.62 17.09 -2.38
C LEU A 81 -8.97 15.71 -2.38
N ALA A 82 -8.08 15.46 -1.42
CA ALA A 82 -7.36 14.21 -1.26
C ALA A 82 -7.13 13.92 0.22
N ARG A 83 -6.62 12.74 0.53
CA ARG A 83 -6.13 12.39 1.86
C ARG A 83 -4.64 12.07 1.83
N ILE A 84 -3.91 12.47 2.88
CA ILE A 84 -2.52 12.04 3.09
C ILE A 84 -2.56 10.78 3.96
N VAL A 85 -1.99 9.70 3.48
CA VAL A 85 -1.81 8.45 4.21
C VAL A 85 -0.36 8.38 4.66
N ASP A 86 -0.16 8.18 5.97
CA ASP A 86 1.16 7.84 6.50
C ASP A 86 1.49 6.39 6.14
N ALA A 87 2.39 6.23 5.18
CA ALA A 87 2.80 4.93 4.69
C ALA A 87 3.77 4.21 5.64
N ALA A 88 4.27 4.83 6.71
CA ALA A 88 5.26 4.23 7.60
C ALA A 88 4.80 2.88 8.20
N LEU A 89 3.50 2.75 8.47
CA LEU A 89 2.88 1.54 9.02
C LEU A 89 2.27 0.63 7.95
N ALA A 90 2.45 0.94 6.66
CA ALA A 90 1.87 0.12 5.59
C ALA A 90 2.46 -1.29 5.64
N GLU A 91 1.61 -2.31 5.58
CA GLU A 91 2.07 -3.69 5.49
C GLU A 91 2.50 -4.04 4.07
N LYS A 92 3.49 -4.92 3.92
CA LYS A 92 3.88 -5.44 2.61
C LYS A 92 2.75 -6.31 2.06
N PRO A 93 2.18 -6.05 0.88
CA PRO A 93 1.14 -6.92 0.31
C PRO A 93 1.68 -8.34 0.04
N VAL A 94 0.80 -9.33 0.05
CA VAL A 94 1.13 -10.68 -0.43
C VAL A 94 0.93 -10.70 -1.94
N LEU A 95 2.02 -10.89 -2.69
CA LEU A 95 2.03 -10.82 -4.14
C LEU A 95 2.73 -12.03 -4.74
N PRO A 96 2.39 -12.44 -5.97
CA PRO A 96 3.18 -13.39 -6.73
C PRO A 96 4.63 -12.91 -6.89
N ALA A 97 5.58 -13.85 -6.86
CA ALA A 97 7.01 -13.53 -6.87
C ALA A 97 7.44 -12.63 -8.05
N THR A 98 6.88 -12.88 -9.24
CA THR A 98 7.16 -12.08 -10.45
C THR A 98 6.70 -10.64 -10.30
N LEU A 99 5.48 -10.43 -9.78
CA LEU A 99 4.94 -9.11 -9.54
C LEU A 99 5.68 -8.40 -8.40
N GLU A 100 6.04 -9.11 -7.35
CA GLU A 100 6.86 -8.55 -6.27
C GLU A 100 8.19 -8.04 -6.82
N GLN A 101 8.87 -8.81 -7.67
CA GLN A 101 10.12 -8.39 -8.31
C GLN A 101 9.94 -7.14 -9.18
N GLN A 102 8.85 -7.08 -9.95
CA GLN A 102 8.50 -5.93 -10.78
C GLN A 102 8.28 -4.65 -9.93
N LEU A 103 7.54 -4.74 -8.83
CA LEU A 103 7.35 -3.57 -7.95
C LEU A 103 8.63 -3.18 -7.22
N ARG A 104 9.46 -4.15 -6.80
CA ARG A 104 10.79 -3.88 -6.22
C ARG A 104 11.71 -3.18 -7.21
N GLN A 105 11.62 -3.51 -8.50
CA GLN A 105 12.39 -2.84 -9.55
C GLN A 105 11.99 -1.37 -9.65
N LEU A 106 10.68 -1.06 -9.68
CA LEU A 106 10.19 0.32 -9.63
C LEU A 106 10.70 1.08 -8.39
N VAL A 107 10.65 0.45 -7.21
CA VAL A 107 11.18 1.04 -5.98
C VAL A 107 12.70 1.32 -6.12
N ALA A 108 13.46 0.39 -6.67
CA ALA A 108 14.90 0.53 -6.87
C ALA A 108 15.23 1.68 -7.85
N GLU A 109 14.47 1.85 -8.94
CA GLU A 109 14.63 2.95 -9.90
C GLU A 109 14.53 4.33 -9.21
N HIS A 110 13.60 4.49 -8.28
CA HIS A 110 13.45 5.75 -7.55
C HIS A 110 14.50 5.93 -6.45
N LEU A 111 14.90 4.87 -5.75
CA LEU A 111 15.94 4.93 -4.71
C LEU A 111 17.32 5.27 -5.29
N ASP A 112 17.66 4.75 -6.47
CA ASP A 112 18.93 5.01 -7.16
C ASP A 112 18.75 5.85 -8.44
N SER A 113 17.88 6.86 -8.37
CA SER A 113 17.63 7.77 -9.48
C SER A 113 18.91 8.51 -9.94
N SER A 114 19.92 8.64 -9.08
CA SER A 114 21.24 9.18 -9.43
C SER A 114 22.00 8.32 -10.43
N ALA A 115 22.02 7.00 -10.26
CA ALA A 115 22.71 6.10 -11.19
C ALA A 115 22.05 6.11 -12.57
N LEU A 116 20.71 6.14 -12.61
CA LEU A 116 19.95 6.29 -13.85
C LEU A 116 20.33 7.59 -14.58
N LYS A 117 20.36 8.72 -13.87
CA LYS A 117 20.73 10.01 -14.46
C LYS A 117 22.16 10.04 -15.02
N LEU A 118 23.11 9.37 -14.35
CA LEU A 118 24.48 9.22 -14.86
C LEU A 118 24.54 8.42 -16.17
N ALA A 119 23.60 7.50 -16.37
CA ALA A 119 23.44 6.75 -17.61
C ALA A 119 22.57 7.47 -18.66
N GLY A 120 22.10 8.69 -18.39
CA GLY A 120 21.19 9.43 -19.28
C GLY A 120 19.75 8.90 -19.27
N LEU A 121 19.38 8.15 -18.24
CA LEU A 121 18.05 7.58 -18.03
C LEU A 121 17.31 8.33 -16.91
N SER A 122 15.99 8.29 -16.96
CA SER A 122 15.13 8.81 -15.88
C SER A 122 14.27 7.66 -15.34
N PRO A 123 13.97 7.65 -14.03
CA PRO A 123 13.07 6.65 -13.46
C PRO A 123 11.67 6.79 -14.06
N SER A 124 10.93 5.68 -14.09
CA SER A 124 9.54 5.65 -14.52
C SER A 124 8.72 6.67 -13.72
N LYS A 125 7.92 7.50 -14.41
CA LYS A 125 7.15 8.59 -13.77
C LYS A 125 5.79 8.13 -13.30
N SER A 126 5.23 7.13 -13.97
CA SER A 126 3.84 6.72 -13.80
C SER A 126 3.67 5.20 -13.85
N ALA A 127 2.84 4.65 -12.97
CA ALA A 127 2.47 3.24 -13.02
C ALA A 127 0.98 2.99 -12.78
N LEU A 128 0.41 2.06 -13.55
CA LEU A 128 -0.99 1.64 -13.44
C LEU A 128 -1.09 0.27 -12.75
N LEU A 129 -1.82 0.20 -11.64
CA LEU A 129 -2.16 -1.01 -10.90
C LEU A 129 -3.55 -1.49 -11.37
N ILE A 130 -3.60 -2.65 -12.04
CA ILE A 130 -4.84 -3.23 -12.55
C ILE A 130 -5.14 -4.55 -11.86
N GLY A 131 -6.41 -4.92 -11.76
CA GLY A 131 -6.83 -6.23 -11.27
C GLY A 131 -8.20 -6.18 -10.61
N PRO A 132 -8.77 -7.33 -10.20
CA PRO A 132 -10.07 -7.38 -9.53
C PRO A 132 -10.12 -6.55 -8.25
N PRO A 133 -11.31 -6.17 -7.76
CA PRO A 133 -11.43 -5.52 -6.45
C PRO A 133 -10.93 -6.44 -5.33
N GLY A 134 -10.36 -5.85 -4.28
CA GLY A 134 -9.94 -6.60 -3.08
C GLY A 134 -8.62 -7.38 -3.18
N VAL A 135 -7.85 -7.26 -4.27
CA VAL A 135 -6.52 -7.91 -4.43
C VAL A 135 -5.34 -7.13 -3.84
N GLY A 136 -5.59 -5.95 -3.26
CA GLY A 136 -4.54 -5.17 -2.57
C GLY A 136 -3.84 -4.10 -3.40
N LYS A 137 -4.47 -3.55 -4.46
CA LYS A 137 -3.89 -2.43 -5.25
C LYS A 137 -3.52 -1.22 -4.40
N THR A 138 -4.45 -0.73 -3.58
CA THR A 138 -4.19 0.40 -2.65
C THR A 138 -3.13 0.05 -1.60
N MET A 139 -3.09 -1.20 -1.11
CA MET A 139 -2.02 -1.67 -0.22
C MET A 139 -0.65 -1.69 -0.91
N ALA A 140 -0.58 -2.09 -2.19
CA ALA A 140 0.65 -2.05 -2.96
C ALA A 140 1.17 -0.62 -3.13
N ALA A 141 0.29 0.35 -3.41
CA ALA A 141 0.66 1.76 -3.45
C ALA A 141 1.18 2.28 -2.10
N GLN A 142 0.53 1.92 -0.99
CA GLN A 142 1.01 2.26 0.36
C GLN A 142 2.36 1.62 0.66
N TRP A 143 2.56 0.36 0.27
CA TRP A 143 3.84 -0.32 0.44
C TRP A 143 4.96 0.34 -0.39
N ILE A 144 4.72 0.70 -1.65
CA ILE A 144 5.68 1.44 -2.48
C ILE A 144 6.06 2.77 -1.81
N ALA A 145 5.07 3.51 -1.29
CA ALA A 145 5.29 4.76 -0.55
C ALA A 145 6.14 4.56 0.70
N ARG A 146 5.91 3.47 1.43
CA ARG A 146 6.73 3.09 2.59
C ARG A 146 8.17 2.80 2.20
N GLU A 147 8.40 1.99 1.18
CA GLU A 147 9.76 1.64 0.73
C GLU A 147 10.52 2.87 0.23
N LEU A 148 9.83 3.79 -0.44
CA LEU A 148 10.40 5.07 -0.88
C LEU A 148 10.47 6.14 0.22
N ARG A 149 9.93 5.86 1.42
CA ARG A 149 9.86 6.78 2.56
C ARG A 149 9.24 8.13 2.20
N ARG A 150 8.22 8.10 1.36
CA ARG A 150 7.49 9.28 0.90
C ARG A 150 6.03 9.21 1.38
N PRO A 151 5.40 10.35 1.71
CA PRO A 151 3.97 10.39 1.97
C PRO A 151 3.18 9.90 0.74
N LEU A 152 2.04 9.25 1.00
CA LEU A 152 1.10 8.88 -0.05
C LEU A 152 -0.09 9.85 -0.05
N VAL A 153 -0.26 10.61 -1.12
CA VAL A 153 -1.45 11.44 -1.35
C VAL A 153 -2.43 10.61 -2.17
N VAL A 154 -3.64 10.40 -1.67
CA VAL A 154 -4.67 9.58 -2.35
C VAL A 154 -5.82 10.47 -2.80
N LEU A 155 -6.05 10.50 -4.11
CA LEU A 155 -7.25 11.04 -4.75
C LEU A 155 -8.16 9.89 -5.12
N ASP A 156 -9.32 9.82 -4.48
CA ASP A 156 -10.39 8.88 -4.85
C ASP A 156 -11.28 9.56 -5.90
N LEU A 157 -11.24 9.04 -7.13
CA LEU A 157 -11.97 9.62 -8.25
C LEU A 157 -13.47 9.30 -8.24
N SER A 158 -13.90 8.19 -7.64
CA SER A 158 -15.33 7.89 -7.57
C SER A 158 -16.06 8.87 -6.65
N SER A 159 -15.45 9.16 -5.49
CA SER A 159 -15.94 10.14 -4.52
C SER A 159 -15.82 11.59 -5.03
N SER A 160 -14.76 11.90 -5.77
CA SER A 160 -14.51 13.25 -6.27
C SER A 160 -15.46 13.63 -7.42
N ILE A 161 -15.79 12.70 -8.31
CA ILE A 161 -16.70 13.01 -9.43
C ILE A 161 -18.16 13.11 -8.95
N SER A 162 -18.56 12.51 -7.83
CA SER A 162 -19.95 12.67 -7.33
C SER A 162 -20.18 14.01 -6.62
N SER A 163 -19.15 14.58 -6.00
CA SER A 163 -19.26 15.83 -5.24
C SER A 163 -18.95 17.11 -6.02
N PHE A 164 -18.24 17.05 -7.17
CA PHE A 164 -17.57 18.23 -7.74
C PHE A 164 -17.79 18.50 -9.24
N LEU A 165 -18.82 17.90 -9.87
CA LEU A 165 -19.09 17.91 -11.33
C LEU A 165 -18.89 19.26 -12.05
N GLY A 166 -19.12 20.41 -11.41
CA GLY A 166 -18.92 21.74 -12.04
C GLY A 166 -17.50 22.35 -11.98
N LYS A 167 -16.59 21.84 -11.13
CA LYS A 167 -15.23 22.42 -10.92
C LYS A 167 -14.11 21.36 -10.83
N THR A 168 -14.41 20.08 -11.04
CA THR A 168 -13.47 18.94 -10.84
C THR A 168 -12.11 19.16 -11.52
N GLY A 169 -12.07 19.72 -12.74
CA GLY A 169 -10.81 19.93 -13.47
C GLY A 169 -9.83 20.88 -12.78
N GLN A 170 -10.32 22.02 -12.25
CA GLN A 170 -9.46 22.98 -11.54
C GLN A 170 -8.97 22.40 -10.21
N ASN A 171 -9.87 21.73 -9.48
CA ASN A 171 -9.54 21.07 -8.21
C ASN A 171 -8.46 20.00 -8.41
N VAL A 172 -8.61 19.16 -9.44
CA VAL A 172 -7.59 18.15 -9.79
C VAL A 172 -6.26 18.82 -10.15
N ARG A 173 -6.26 19.86 -10.99
CA ARG A 173 -5.03 20.59 -11.31
C ARG A 173 -4.33 21.13 -10.05
N GLN A 174 -5.07 21.77 -9.14
CA GLN A 174 -4.51 22.27 -7.88
C GLN A 174 -3.89 21.16 -7.03
N LEU A 175 -4.49 19.97 -7.01
CA LEU A 175 -3.93 18.82 -6.31
C LEU A 175 -2.65 18.30 -6.98
N PHE A 176 -2.61 18.25 -8.31
CA PHE A 176 -1.41 17.88 -9.05
C PHE A 176 -0.29 18.90 -8.82
N ASP A 177 -0.56 20.20 -8.93
CA ASP A 177 0.40 21.26 -8.63
C ASP A 177 0.94 21.14 -7.19
N PHE A 178 0.06 20.87 -6.23
CA PHE A 178 0.47 20.58 -4.85
C PHE A 178 1.44 19.40 -4.79
N CYS A 179 1.14 18.27 -5.46
CA CYS A 179 1.99 17.08 -5.45
C CYS A 179 3.27 17.22 -6.29
N LYS A 180 3.30 18.11 -7.29
CA LYS A 180 4.53 18.44 -8.04
C LYS A 180 5.52 19.20 -7.15
N GLU A 181 5.03 20.03 -6.23
CA GLU A 181 5.86 20.81 -5.29
C GLU A 181 6.15 20.06 -3.98
N PHE A 182 5.34 19.06 -3.64
CA PHE A 182 5.41 18.28 -2.41
C PHE A 182 6.01 16.90 -2.69
N ASP A 183 7.18 16.57 -2.13
CA ASP A 183 7.85 15.27 -2.35
C ASP A 183 7.02 14.09 -1.82
N CYS A 184 6.15 13.55 -2.68
CA CYS A 184 5.21 12.49 -2.36
C CYS A 184 4.99 11.53 -3.53
N ILE A 185 4.19 10.50 -3.25
CA ILE A 185 3.58 9.66 -4.26
C ILE A 185 2.11 10.04 -4.35
N LEU A 186 1.63 10.32 -5.55
CA LEU A 186 0.20 10.54 -5.81
C LEU A 186 -0.44 9.21 -6.24
N LEU A 187 -1.51 8.79 -5.58
CA LEU A 187 -2.35 7.67 -5.99
C LEU A 187 -3.69 8.21 -6.50
N LEU A 188 -3.99 7.94 -7.76
CA LEU A 188 -5.31 8.08 -8.36
C LEU A 188 -6.06 6.75 -8.17
N ASP A 189 -6.89 6.64 -7.14
CA ASP A 189 -7.67 5.42 -6.89
C ASP A 189 -8.99 5.46 -7.68
N GLU A 190 -9.47 4.28 -8.08
CA GLU A 190 -10.69 4.08 -8.86
C GLU A 190 -10.78 4.92 -10.16
N VAL A 191 -9.70 4.94 -10.97
CA VAL A 191 -9.67 5.73 -12.24
C VAL A 191 -10.76 5.31 -13.25
N ASP A 192 -11.29 4.08 -13.15
CA ASP A 192 -12.41 3.61 -13.98
C ASP A 192 -13.74 4.32 -13.69
N ALA A 193 -13.86 5.03 -12.55
CA ALA A 193 -15.03 5.84 -12.25
C ALA A 193 -15.25 6.94 -13.30
N ILE A 194 -14.18 7.44 -13.91
CA ILE A 194 -14.24 8.44 -14.99
C ILE A 194 -14.87 7.83 -16.25
N ALA A 195 -14.54 6.58 -16.56
CA ALA A 195 -15.07 5.89 -17.73
C ALA A 195 -16.56 5.53 -17.58
N LYS A 196 -16.97 5.02 -16.41
CA LYS A 196 -18.36 4.64 -16.13
C LYS A 196 -19.32 5.83 -16.30
N LYS A 197 -18.96 6.99 -15.75
CA LYS A 197 -19.79 8.20 -15.83
C LYS A 197 -19.85 8.83 -17.22
N ARG A 198 -18.86 8.54 -18.08
CA ARG A 198 -18.88 8.99 -19.49
C ARG A 198 -19.95 8.27 -20.31
N ALA A 199 -20.57 7.21 -19.82
CA ALA A 199 -21.72 6.58 -20.46
C ALA A 199 -23.04 7.34 -20.19
N ASP A 200 -23.08 8.23 -19.19
CA ASP A 200 -24.27 9.01 -18.85
C ASP A 200 -24.31 10.31 -19.67
N GLU A 201 -25.38 10.54 -20.44
CA GLU A 201 -25.48 11.62 -21.44
C GLU A 201 -25.44 13.04 -20.85
N THR A 202 -25.82 13.23 -19.59
CA THR A 202 -26.00 14.55 -18.96
C THR A 202 -24.69 15.26 -18.59
N ASP A 203 -23.59 14.53 -18.37
CA ASP A 203 -22.35 15.08 -17.78
C ASP A 203 -21.10 14.94 -18.70
N LEU A 204 -21.32 14.61 -19.97
CA LEU A 204 -20.26 14.30 -20.95
C LEU A 204 -19.23 15.42 -21.16
N GLY A 205 -19.62 16.69 -21.03
CA GLY A 205 -18.74 17.84 -21.27
C GLY A 205 -17.67 18.03 -20.21
N GLU A 206 -18.07 18.01 -18.93
CA GLU A 206 -17.16 18.21 -17.81
C GLU A 206 -16.25 17.00 -17.58
N LEU A 207 -16.75 15.79 -17.81
CA LEU A 207 -15.95 14.57 -17.75
C LEU A 207 -14.84 14.55 -18.80
N LYS A 208 -15.14 14.98 -20.04
CA LYS A 208 -14.11 15.11 -21.09
C LYS A 208 -13.03 16.13 -20.70
N ARG A 209 -13.42 17.25 -20.10
CA ARG A 209 -12.47 18.26 -19.59
C ARG A 209 -11.58 17.67 -18.50
N LEU A 210 -12.14 16.93 -17.56
CA LEU A 210 -11.40 16.27 -16.49
C LEU A 210 -10.37 15.27 -17.04
N VAL A 211 -10.77 14.42 -18.00
CA VAL A 211 -9.85 13.48 -18.66
C VAL A 211 -8.70 14.22 -19.32
N ASN A 212 -8.99 15.29 -20.07
CA ASN A 212 -7.95 16.08 -20.72
C ASN A 212 -6.99 16.73 -19.71
N VAL A 213 -7.50 17.25 -18.60
CA VAL A 213 -6.66 17.76 -17.51
C VAL A 213 -5.77 16.63 -16.98
N LEU A 214 -6.33 15.48 -16.61
CA LEU A 214 -5.54 14.34 -16.12
C LEU A 214 -4.43 13.92 -17.09
N LEU A 215 -4.75 13.82 -18.39
CA LEU A 215 -3.75 13.49 -19.42
C LEU A 215 -2.63 14.51 -19.48
N GLN A 216 -2.96 15.81 -19.45
CA GLN A 216 -1.98 16.89 -19.44
C GLN A 216 -1.11 16.85 -18.18
N GLU A 217 -1.72 16.64 -17.01
CA GLU A 217 -0.98 16.60 -15.74
C GLU A 217 -0.06 15.36 -15.63
N LEU A 218 -0.44 14.23 -16.23
CA LEU A 218 0.42 13.05 -16.36
C LEU A 218 1.61 13.31 -17.31
N ASP A 219 1.38 14.00 -18.43
CA ASP A 219 2.44 14.38 -19.38
C ASP A 219 3.45 15.36 -18.76
N GLU A 220 2.97 16.30 -17.95
CA GLU A 220 3.78 17.30 -17.24
C GLU A 220 4.36 16.79 -15.91
N TRP A 221 4.23 15.50 -15.59
CA TRP A 221 4.68 14.96 -14.30
C TRP A 221 6.21 15.03 -14.15
N PRO A 222 6.75 15.57 -13.03
CA PRO A 222 8.17 15.78 -12.85
C PRO A 222 9.00 14.49 -12.85
N GLU A 223 10.21 14.55 -13.41
CA GLU A 223 11.18 13.46 -13.33
C GLU A 223 11.63 13.22 -11.88
N GLY A 224 11.56 11.96 -11.44
CA GLY A 224 11.89 11.55 -10.07
C GLY A 224 10.71 11.60 -9.09
N SER A 225 9.56 12.15 -9.51
CA SER A 225 8.27 11.98 -8.84
C SER A 225 7.57 10.74 -9.37
N LEU A 226 6.61 10.20 -8.61
CA LEU A 226 5.87 8.98 -8.97
C LEU A 226 4.36 9.21 -8.81
N VAL A 227 3.61 8.95 -9.88
CA VAL A 227 2.15 8.86 -9.86
C VAL A 227 1.71 7.43 -10.08
N LEU A 228 0.87 6.92 -9.18
CA LEU A 228 0.25 5.61 -9.27
C LEU A 228 -1.23 5.81 -9.62
N ALA A 229 -1.76 4.92 -10.43
CA ALA A 229 -3.20 4.82 -10.65
C ALA A 229 -3.68 3.41 -10.34
N ALA A 230 -4.89 3.25 -9.83
CA ALA A 230 -5.50 1.95 -9.56
C ALA A 230 -6.87 1.83 -10.22
N THR A 231 -7.11 0.71 -10.88
CA THR A 231 -8.42 0.40 -11.48
C THR A 231 -8.85 -1.04 -11.25
N ASN A 232 -10.15 -1.20 -11.03
CA ASN A 232 -10.80 -2.52 -10.94
C ASN A 232 -11.24 -3.06 -12.30
N HIS A 233 -11.37 -2.18 -13.29
CA HIS A 233 -11.95 -2.47 -14.60
C HIS A 233 -11.05 -1.90 -15.71
N PRO A 234 -9.91 -2.57 -15.99
CA PRO A 234 -8.97 -2.11 -17.02
C PRO A 234 -9.61 -2.05 -18.43
N ASP A 235 -10.61 -2.88 -18.69
CA ASP A 235 -11.30 -3.02 -19.97
C ASP A 235 -12.13 -1.79 -20.37
N ILE A 236 -12.63 -1.02 -19.41
CA ILE A 236 -13.40 0.20 -19.68
C ILE A 236 -12.57 1.47 -19.60
N LEU A 237 -11.29 1.38 -19.21
CA LEU A 237 -10.41 2.54 -19.07
C LEU A 237 -10.15 3.20 -20.44
N ASP A 238 -10.13 4.54 -20.49
CA ASP A 238 -9.85 5.26 -21.73
C ASP A 238 -8.45 4.87 -22.26
N PRO A 239 -8.34 4.40 -23.52
CA PRO A 239 -7.04 4.05 -24.11
C PRO A 239 -6.02 5.19 -24.12
N ALA A 240 -6.46 6.46 -24.13
CA ALA A 240 -5.59 7.61 -24.01
C ALA A 240 -4.90 7.67 -22.64
N ILE A 241 -5.63 7.36 -21.56
CA ILE A 241 -5.08 7.30 -20.20
C ILE A 241 -4.08 6.14 -20.11
N TRP A 242 -4.45 4.97 -20.63
CA TRP A 242 -3.58 3.79 -20.61
C TRP A 242 -2.19 4.06 -21.20
N ARG A 243 -2.13 4.75 -22.35
CA ARG A 243 -0.88 5.05 -23.06
C ARG A 243 0.04 6.06 -22.36
N ARG A 244 -0.41 6.71 -21.29
CA ARG A 244 0.37 7.69 -20.51
C ARG A 244 1.06 7.08 -19.29
N PHE A 245 0.75 5.83 -18.97
CA PHE A 245 1.43 5.11 -17.91
C PHE A 245 2.66 4.39 -18.48
N ASP A 246 3.83 4.66 -17.90
CA ASP A 246 5.09 4.02 -18.31
C ASP A 246 5.07 2.52 -17.99
N LEU A 247 4.51 2.18 -16.82
CA LEU A 247 4.42 0.82 -16.32
C LEU A 247 2.98 0.40 -16.06
N THR A 248 2.70 -0.89 -16.26
CA THR A 248 1.42 -1.50 -15.86
C THR A 248 1.69 -2.78 -15.09
N PHE A 249 1.09 -2.89 -13.91
CA PHE A 249 1.20 -4.04 -13.02
C PHE A 249 -0.17 -4.70 -12.86
N ASN A 250 -0.26 -5.96 -13.25
CA ASN A 250 -1.46 -6.76 -13.08
C ASN A 250 -1.41 -7.51 -11.75
N LEU A 251 -2.35 -7.20 -10.85
CA LEU A 251 -2.57 -7.88 -9.58
C LEU A 251 -3.65 -8.96 -9.77
N PRO A 252 -3.26 -10.24 -9.94
CA PRO A 252 -4.23 -11.31 -10.12
C PRO A 252 -4.90 -11.69 -8.79
N LEU A 253 -5.89 -12.58 -8.87
CA LEU A 253 -6.35 -13.32 -7.69
C LEU A 253 -5.18 -14.12 -7.08
N PRO A 254 -5.12 -14.26 -5.74
CA PRO A 254 -4.03 -14.96 -5.08
C PRO A 254 -4.05 -16.45 -5.41
N GLY A 255 -2.88 -17.00 -5.76
CA GLY A 255 -2.66 -18.44 -5.90
C GLY A 255 -2.57 -19.13 -4.54
N LEU A 256 -2.35 -20.45 -4.55
CA LEU A 256 -2.30 -21.24 -3.31
C LEU A 256 -1.23 -20.72 -2.32
N ALA A 257 -0.04 -20.40 -2.83
CA ALA A 257 1.07 -19.89 -2.02
C ALA A 257 0.71 -18.54 -1.37
N GLU A 258 0.14 -17.61 -2.16
CA GLU A 258 -0.29 -16.31 -1.67
C GLU A 258 -1.42 -16.43 -0.65
N ARG A 259 -2.44 -17.26 -0.91
CA ARG A 259 -3.54 -17.49 0.04
C ARG A 259 -3.03 -18.08 1.36
N THR A 260 -2.09 -19.02 1.30
CA THR A 260 -1.45 -19.59 2.49
C THR A 260 -0.70 -18.51 3.28
N GLU A 261 0.03 -17.64 2.61
CA GLU A 261 0.75 -16.54 3.25
C GLU A 261 -0.20 -15.48 3.84
N VAL A 262 -1.32 -15.16 3.19
CA VAL A 262 -2.37 -14.28 3.75
C VAL A 262 -2.92 -14.88 5.05
N LEU A 263 -3.21 -16.19 5.05
CA LEU A 263 -3.71 -16.89 6.23
C LEU A 263 -2.64 -16.98 7.34
N ARG A 264 -1.36 -17.14 6.98
CA ARG A 264 -0.24 -17.21 7.94
C ARG A 264 -0.08 -15.92 8.74
N ARG A 265 -0.45 -14.78 8.17
CA ARG A 265 -0.44 -13.49 8.87
C ARG A 265 -1.57 -13.33 9.88
N MET A 266 -2.51 -14.28 9.94
CA MET A 266 -3.60 -14.26 10.90
C MET A 266 -3.13 -14.85 12.23
N PRO A 267 -3.14 -14.09 13.34
CA PRO A 267 -2.54 -14.52 14.60
C PRO A 267 -3.22 -15.75 15.23
N CYS A 268 -4.48 -16.03 14.88
CA CYS A 268 -5.20 -17.21 15.36
C CYS A 268 -4.80 -18.51 14.65
N LEU A 269 -4.15 -18.45 13.47
CA LEU A 269 -3.83 -19.63 12.66
C LEU A 269 -2.35 -19.98 12.79
N THR A 270 -2.06 -21.12 13.41
CA THR A 270 -0.67 -21.55 13.70
C THR A 270 -0.28 -22.88 13.08
N SER A 271 -1.25 -23.73 12.74
CA SER A 271 -0.99 -25.05 12.15
C SER A 271 -0.81 -24.96 10.63
N GLU A 272 0.32 -25.42 10.12
CA GLU A 272 0.61 -25.43 8.67
C GLU A 272 -0.40 -26.29 7.89
N SER A 273 -0.86 -27.41 8.46
CA SER A 273 -1.89 -28.24 7.82
C SER A 273 -3.22 -27.52 7.69
N MET A 274 -3.58 -26.70 8.70
CA MET A 274 -4.78 -25.87 8.68
C MET A 274 -4.64 -24.73 7.67
N LEU A 275 -3.48 -24.07 7.61
CA LEU A 275 -3.22 -23.01 6.63
C LEU A 275 -3.38 -23.52 5.21
N LEU A 276 -2.76 -24.65 4.86
CA LEU A 276 -2.86 -25.25 3.53
C LEU A 276 -4.29 -25.66 3.18
N MET A 277 -5.03 -26.22 4.15
CA MET A 277 -6.42 -26.60 3.96
C MET A 277 -7.32 -25.37 3.71
N LEU A 278 -7.22 -24.33 4.54
CA LEU A 278 -7.98 -23.10 4.36
C LEU A 278 -7.59 -22.36 3.06
N ALA A 279 -6.31 -22.43 2.67
CA ALA A 279 -5.84 -21.91 1.39
C ALA A 279 -6.44 -22.68 0.20
N ASP A 280 -6.65 -23.99 0.34
CA ASP A 280 -7.29 -24.82 -0.69
C ASP A 280 -8.81 -24.55 -0.79
N ILE A 281 -9.49 -24.34 0.34
CA ILE A 281 -10.92 -24.00 0.39
C ILE A 281 -11.19 -22.58 -0.16
N SER A 282 -10.25 -21.66 0.04
CA SER A 282 -10.34 -20.26 -0.40
C SER A 282 -10.02 -20.05 -1.88
N ASP A 283 -9.97 -21.11 -2.68
CA ASP A 283 -9.73 -20.99 -4.11
C ASP A 283 -10.75 -20.09 -4.81
N GLY A 284 -10.24 -19.19 -5.65
CA GLY A 284 -11.00 -18.14 -6.34
C GLY A 284 -11.36 -16.91 -5.49
N MET A 285 -11.04 -16.88 -4.19
CA MET A 285 -11.27 -15.70 -3.35
C MET A 285 -10.16 -14.66 -3.51
N ASN A 286 -10.51 -13.38 -3.43
CA ASN A 286 -9.53 -12.30 -3.35
C ASN A 286 -8.99 -12.11 -1.91
N HIS A 287 -7.95 -11.30 -1.76
CA HIS A 287 -7.31 -11.06 -0.46
C HIS A 287 -8.31 -10.53 0.58
N ALA A 288 -9.08 -9.50 0.25
CA ALA A 288 -10.04 -8.90 1.16
C ALA A 288 -11.13 -9.89 1.62
N GLU A 289 -11.61 -10.77 0.74
CA GLU A 289 -12.57 -11.81 1.07
C GLU A 289 -12.02 -12.84 2.08
N ILE A 290 -10.77 -13.27 1.89
CA ILE A 290 -10.11 -14.23 2.80
C ILE A 290 -10.00 -13.60 4.19
N VAL A 291 -9.45 -12.39 4.27
CA VAL A 291 -9.28 -11.64 5.52
C VAL A 291 -10.63 -11.41 6.21
N SER A 292 -11.64 -10.97 5.46
CA SER A 292 -12.98 -10.71 5.98
C SER A 292 -13.63 -11.98 6.55
N ARG A 293 -13.49 -13.11 5.85
CA ARG A 293 -14.04 -14.39 6.29
C ARG A 293 -13.36 -14.92 7.55
N VAL A 294 -12.03 -14.85 7.63
CA VAL A 294 -11.29 -15.19 8.86
C VAL A 294 -11.76 -14.31 10.02
N ASN A 295 -11.80 -12.99 9.83
CA ASN A 295 -12.23 -12.06 10.87
C ASN A 295 -13.71 -12.24 11.28
N ALA A 296 -14.59 -12.66 10.37
CA ALA A 296 -15.96 -13.03 10.69
C ALA A 296 -16.01 -14.26 11.60
N GLY A 297 -15.24 -15.31 11.29
CA GLY A 297 -15.12 -16.50 12.11
C GLY A 297 -14.56 -16.22 13.50
N ARG A 298 -13.48 -15.44 13.58
CA ARG A 298 -12.89 -15.00 14.86
C ARG A 298 -13.88 -14.21 15.71
N ARG A 299 -14.58 -13.25 15.11
CA ARG A 299 -15.62 -12.48 15.83
C ARG A 299 -16.71 -13.39 16.38
N SER A 300 -17.21 -14.33 15.57
CA SER A 300 -18.22 -15.30 16.02
C SER A 300 -17.73 -16.13 17.21
N ALA A 301 -16.49 -16.64 17.14
CA ALA A 301 -15.90 -17.41 18.23
C ALA A 301 -15.77 -16.61 19.52
N VAL A 302 -15.27 -15.37 19.44
CA VAL A 302 -15.14 -14.48 20.60
C VAL A 302 -16.50 -14.19 21.23
N MET A 303 -17.53 -13.91 20.42
CA MET A 303 -18.89 -13.68 20.92
C MET A 303 -19.49 -14.90 21.60
N ASN A 304 -19.19 -16.10 21.11
CA ASN A 304 -19.66 -17.37 21.66
C ASN A 304 -18.74 -17.94 22.75
N LYS A 305 -17.66 -17.24 23.12
CA LYS A 305 -16.62 -17.69 24.06
C LYS A 305 -16.06 -19.07 23.71
N SER A 306 -15.91 -19.34 22.41
CA SER A 306 -15.34 -20.57 21.88
C SER A 306 -13.93 -20.34 21.33
N ASP A 307 -13.29 -21.43 20.91
CA ASP A 307 -11.99 -21.38 20.24
C ASP A 307 -12.07 -20.59 18.91
N GLU A 308 -11.10 -19.70 18.67
CA GLU A 308 -11.05 -18.85 17.47
C GLU A 308 -10.78 -19.65 16.20
N GLN A 309 -9.95 -20.71 16.26
CA GLN A 309 -9.65 -21.54 15.09
C GLN A 309 -10.90 -22.27 14.62
N GLU A 310 -11.67 -22.81 15.56
CA GLU A 310 -12.95 -23.46 15.28
C GLU A 310 -13.95 -22.49 14.63
N GLY A 311 -14.03 -21.25 15.12
CA GLY A 311 -14.86 -20.21 14.51
C GLY A 311 -14.45 -19.86 13.08
N VAL A 312 -13.14 -19.84 12.79
CA VAL A 312 -12.62 -19.65 11.43
C VAL A 312 -13.02 -20.84 10.55
N ILE A 313 -12.83 -22.08 10.99
CA ILE A 313 -13.22 -23.27 10.21
C ILE A 313 -14.71 -23.23 9.87
N GLU A 314 -15.57 -22.87 10.83
CA GLU A 314 -17.01 -22.74 10.59
C GLU A 314 -17.33 -21.65 9.55
N ALA A 315 -16.62 -20.52 9.57
CA ALA A 315 -16.80 -19.45 8.58
C ALA A 315 -16.46 -19.89 7.13
N PHE A 316 -15.65 -20.94 6.98
CA PHE A 316 -15.35 -21.55 5.68
C PHE A 316 -16.25 -22.73 5.32
N ALA A 317 -17.08 -23.24 6.25
CA ALA A 317 -17.91 -24.43 6.04
C ALA A 317 -18.90 -24.27 4.88
N GLU A 318 -19.56 -23.11 4.75
CA GLU A 318 -20.49 -22.88 3.63
C GLU A 318 -19.79 -22.97 2.28
N ARG A 319 -18.62 -22.34 2.14
CA ARG A 319 -17.83 -22.38 0.92
C ARG A 319 -17.41 -23.81 0.59
N LEU A 320 -17.00 -24.55 1.61
CA LEU A 320 -16.58 -25.94 1.49
C LEU A 320 -17.72 -26.82 0.97
N ARG A 321 -18.96 -26.61 1.41
CA ARG A 321 -20.15 -27.36 0.93
C ARG A 321 -20.47 -27.13 -0.55
N LEU A 322 -20.05 -25.98 -1.10
CA LEU A 322 -20.20 -25.66 -2.54
C LEU A 322 -19.14 -26.34 -3.42
N LEU A 323 -18.11 -26.95 -2.83
CA LEU A 323 -17.06 -27.60 -3.60
C LEU A 323 -17.54 -28.96 -4.18
N PRO A 324 -16.95 -29.41 -5.31
CA PRO A 324 -17.20 -30.74 -5.85
C PRO A 324 -16.97 -31.84 -4.80
N MET A 325 -17.75 -32.93 -4.88
CA MET A 325 -17.67 -34.02 -3.90
C MET A 325 -16.26 -34.58 -3.72
N ALA A 326 -15.48 -34.72 -4.80
CA ALA A 326 -14.10 -35.19 -4.74
C ALA A 326 -13.20 -34.31 -3.85
N ARG A 327 -13.33 -32.98 -4.00
CA ARG A 327 -12.58 -32.00 -3.21
C ARG A 327 -13.03 -32.00 -1.75
N ARG A 328 -14.32 -32.16 -1.50
CA ARG A 328 -14.85 -32.27 -0.13
C ARG A 328 -14.35 -33.51 0.60
N HIS A 329 -14.15 -34.63 -0.10
CA HIS A 329 -13.55 -35.83 0.49
C HIS A 329 -12.09 -35.61 0.88
N ASP A 330 -11.26 -35.09 -0.02
CA ASP A 330 -9.86 -34.77 0.25
C ASP A 330 -9.72 -33.79 1.44
N ILE A 331 -10.54 -32.74 1.48
CA ILE A 331 -10.52 -31.79 2.61
C ILE A 331 -11.01 -32.44 3.91
N SER A 332 -11.97 -33.37 3.86
CA SER A 332 -12.42 -34.11 5.04
C SER A 332 -11.31 -34.97 5.64
N GLU A 333 -10.51 -35.61 4.79
CA GLU A 333 -9.36 -36.41 5.22
C GLU A 333 -8.29 -35.53 5.87
N LYS A 334 -7.99 -34.37 5.27
CA LYS A 334 -7.07 -33.36 5.83
C LYS A 334 -7.55 -32.78 7.16
N LEU A 335 -8.87 -32.61 7.34
CA LEU A 335 -9.48 -32.20 8.62
C LEU A 335 -9.24 -33.26 9.68
N ILE A 336 -9.51 -34.54 9.36
CA ILE A 336 -9.34 -35.66 10.29
C ILE A 336 -7.87 -35.84 10.68
N SER A 337 -6.95 -35.76 9.72
CA SER A 337 -5.51 -35.86 9.97
C SER A 337 -4.97 -34.69 10.81
N SER A 338 -5.65 -33.53 10.77
CA SER A 338 -5.33 -32.36 11.60
C SER A 338 -5.97 -32.40 12.99
N GLY A 339 -6.63 -33.50 13.37
CA GLY A 339 -7.21 -33.71 14.70
C GLY A 339 -8.70 -33.41 14.82
N VAL A 340 -9.39 -33.03 13.74
CA VAL A 340 -10.84 -32.80 13.75
C VAL A 340 -11.57 -34.14 13.78
N SER A 341 -12.57 -34.29 14.66
CA SER A 341 -13.34 -35.55 14.74
C SER A 341 -14.05 -35.88 13.42
N GLN A 342 -14.18 -37.17 13.08
CA GLN A 342 -14.89 -37.60 11.86
C GLN A 342 -16.32 -37.09 11.78
N ARG A 343 -17.00 -36.98 12.94
CA ARG A 343 -18.34 -36.39 13.04
C ARG A 343 -18.33 -34.94 12.58
N ARG A 344 -17.39 -34.15 13.11
CA ARG A 344 -17.29 -32.73 12.82
C ARG A 344 -16.84 -32.49 11.37
N ALA A 345 -15.88 -33.25 10.87
CA ALA A 345 -15.48 -33.20 9.46
C ALA A 345 -16.67 -33.50 8.52
N SER A 346 -17.51 -34.49 8.86
CA SER A 346 -18.73 -34.80 8.11
C SER A 346 -19.76 -33.66 8.15
N GLU A 347 -19.95 -33.00 9.31
CA GLU A 347 -20.87 -31.86 9.47
C GLU A 347 -20.40 -30.61 8.70
N LEU A 348 -19.10 -30.32 8.71
CA LEU A 348 -18.50 -29.20 7.98
C LEU A 348 -18.58 -29.41 6.47
N THR A 349 -18.26 -30.64 6.01
CA THR A 349 -18.17 -30.95 4.58
C THR A 349 -19.46 -31.40 3.93
N GLY A 350 -20.44 -31.82 4.72
CA GLY A 350 -21.65 -32.46 4.19
C GLY A 350 -21.36 -33.79 3.49
N THR A 351 -20.19 -34.41 3.73
CA THR A 351 -19.87 -35.75 3.22
C THR A 351 -20.38 -36.81 4.20
N SER A 352 -20.92 -37.91 3.68
CA SER A 352 -21.44 -39.00 4.52
C SER A 352 -20.31 -39.72 5.26
N ARG A 353 -20.52 -40.01 6.55
CA ARG A 353 -19.58 -40.77 7.40
C ARG A 353 -19.19 -42.12 6.81
N ASN A 354 -20.11 -42.78 6.10
CA ASN A 354 -19.86 -44.07 5.45
C ASN A 354 -18.89 -43.96 4.27
N THR A 355 -18.87 -42.81 3.59
CA THR A 355 -17.97 -42.55 2.46
C THR A 355 -16.56 -42.25 2.95
N LEU A 356 -16.43 -41.47 4.03
CA LEU A 356 -15.15 -41.19 4.69
C LEU A 356 -14.48 -42.48 5.21
N ARG A 357 -15.27 -43.40 5.79
CA ARG A 357 -14.78 -44.69 6.29
C ARG A 357 -14.32 -45.67 5.18
N LYS A 358 -14.88 -45.57 3.97
CA LYS A 358 -14.47 -46.39 2.81
C LYS A 358 -13.17 -45.92 2.18
N HIS A 359 -12.93 -44.61 2.13
CA HIS A 359 -11.70 -44.05 1.60
C HIS A 359 -10.51 -44.21 2.55
N ALA A 360 -10.70 -44.00 3.86
CA ALA A 360 -9.67 -44.26 4.87
C ALA A 360 -9.15 -45.72 4.89
N LYS A 361 -9.95 -46.70 4.40
CA LYS A 361 -9.51 -48.09 4.25
C LYS A 361 -8.69 -48.37 2.99
N LYS A 362 -8.80 -47.53 1.95
CA LYS A 362 -8.08 -47.70 0.68
C LYS A 362 -6.61 -47.29 0.78
N GLU A 363 -6.28 -46.26 1.57
CA GLU A 363 -4.89 -45.82 1.76
C GLU A 363 -4.06 -46.72 2.70
N VAL A 364 -4.69 -47.50 3.58
CA VAL A 364 -3.98 -48.46 4.45
C VAL A 364 -3.67 -49.78 3.72
N SER A 365 -4.24 -49.96 2.52
CA SER A 365 -4.12 -51.20 1.72
C SER A 365 -3.31 -51.02 0.44
N ALA A 366 -2.66 -49.86 0.26
CA ALA A 366 -1.72 -49.54 -0.82
C ALA A 366 -0.39 -49.12 -0.20
#